data_AF-A0A4U1JC03-F1
#
_entry.id   AF-A0A4U1JC03-F1
#
_cell.length_a   1.000
_cell.length_b   1.000
_cell.length_c   1.000
_cell.angle_alpha   90.00
_cell.angle_beta   90.00
_cell.angle_gamma   90.00
#
_symmetry.space_group_name_H-M   'P 1'
#
loop_
_entity.id
_entity.type
_entity.pdbx_description
1 polymer ?
#
loop_
_entity_poly.entity_id
_entity_poly.type
_entity_poly.pdbx_seq_one_letter_code
_entity_poly.pdbx_strand_id
1 'polypeptide(L)'
;MSRIGKSAWMALAAASLAVVVGAPVHAAGTPSFSSVPEARVPEMLHPKDAPDTIPAGERVEGVRVDGTMFKGAPTFTAVQADGGRCVSVGAIPPGVPPSGSAATSIRVGGVLPLRVERLVERKPGEAELEIVDAWFDGRTSSVRQATSTRVPLTVLAKGPASYVVYGFRKGDELQVVIPSQDRIGYVDPRGQIGFTQCGHLRIGLDTTAKNGAMLMAAGRIQTKRAQRPAPSFHPQSQAVPADTTMRALQVTVSTSRTKREREPLLSASVGWAEDDEGVTAGFRNDFVDAPNVEPIESE
;
A
#
# COMPACT_ATOMS: atom_id res chain seq x y z
N MET A 1 -0.61 -36.24 54.07
CA MET A 1 -0.46 -35.06 53.19
C MET A 1 -0.56 -35.55 51.75
N SER A 2 -1.58 -35.05 51.05
CA SER A 2 -2.16 -35.63 49.84
C SER A 2 -1.38 -35.32 48.57
N ARG A 3 -1.30 -36.31 47.66
CA ARG A 3 -0.80 -36.22 46.29
C ARG A 3 -1.86 -35.58 45.39
N ILE A 4 -1.50 -34.61 44.54
CA ILE A 4 -2.23 -34.35 43.28
C ILE A 4 -1.20 -34.12 42.17
N GLY A 5 -1.34 -34.93 41.12
CA GLY A 5 -0.37 -35.09 40.04
C GLY A 5 -0.65 -34.25 38.79
N LYS A 6 0.28 -34.42 37.85
CA LYS A 6 0.33 -33.88 36.49
C LYS A 6 -0.75 -34.51 35.59
N SER A 7 -1.41 -33.73 34.74
CA SER A 7 -1.94 -34.15 33.42
C SER A 7 -2.30 -32.89 32.62
N ALA A 8 -1.59 -32.62 31.51
CA ALA A 8 -1.99 -33.00 30.15
C ALA A 8 -2.86 -31.92 29.47
N TRP A 9 -2.19 -30.95 28.85
CA TRP A 9 -2.77 -30.11 27.80
C TRP A 9 -2.03 -30.43 26.49
N MET A 10 -2.56 -31.38 25.74
CA MET A 10 -2.29 -31.54 24.31
C MET A 10 -3.65 -31.62 23.63
N ALA A 11 -4.09 -30.51 23.04
CA ALA A 11 -5.15 -30.54 22.05
C ALA A 11 -4.48 -30.46 20.67
N LEU A 12 -4.54 -31.58 19.94
CA LEU A 12 -4.21 -31.67 18.53
C LEU A 12 -5.18 -30.78 17.74
N ALA A 13 -4.66 -29.73 17.10
CA ALA A 13 -5.33 -29.10 15.97
C ALA A 13 -5.01 -29.92 14.71
N ALA A 14 -5.88 -30.86 14.38
CA ALA A 14 -5.81 -31.59 13.12
C ALA A 14 -6.20 -30.63 11.97
N ALA A 15 -5.20 -30.23 11.20
CA ALA A 15 -5.37 -29.44 9.99
C ALA A 15 -6.20 -30.23 8.97
N SER A 16 -7.35 -29.68 8.60
CA SER A 16 -8.15 -30.16 7.47
C SER A 16 -7.55 -29.61 6.18
N LEU A 17 -6.78 -30.43 5.48
CA LEU A 17 -6.31 -30.18 4.12
C LEU A 17 -7.49 -30.41 3.16
N ALA A 18 -8.27 -29.36 2.91
CA ALA A 18 -9.21 -29.36 1.80
C ALA A 18 -8.42 -29.16 0.50
N VAL A 19 -8.37 -30.20 -0.34
CA VAL A 19 -7.78 -30.14 -1.68
C VAL A 19 -8.79 -29.43 -2.58
N VAL A 20 -8.62 -28.13 -2.76
CA VAL A 20 -9.38 -27.35 -3.76
C VAL A 20 -8.80 -27.68 -5.14
N VAL A 21 -9.57 -28.43 -5.93
CA VAL A 21 -9.28 -28.68 -7.35
C VAL A 21 -9.66 -27.43 -8.15
N GLY A 22 -8.78 -26.43 -8.14
CA GLY A 22 -8.88 -25.25 -8.99
C GLY A 22 -8.43 -25.58 -10.42
N ALA A 23 -9.14 -25.03 -11.42
CA ALA A 23 -8.71 -25.07 -12.81
C ALA A 23 -7.26 -24.57 -12.94
N PRO A 24 -6.47 -25.05 -13.93
CA PRO A 24 -5.09 -24.64 -14.11
C PRO A 24 -5.04 -23.17 -14.54
N VAL A 25 -5.05 -22.29 -13.55
CA VAL A 25 -4.49 -20.94 -13.68
C VAL A 25 -3.08 -21.19 -14.19
N HIS A 26 -2.78 -20.73 -15.40
CA HIS A 26 -1.41 -20.74 -15.91
C HIS A 26 -0.61 -19.91 -14.92
N ALA A 27 0.04 -20.60 -13.98
CA ALA A 27 0.89 -20.00 -12.99
C ALA A 27 2.06 -19.41 -13.77
N ALA A 28 1.92 -18.13 -14.13
CA ALA A 28 3.08 -17.32 -14.45
C ALA A 28 3.99 -17.48 -13.24
N GLY A 29 5.07 -18.26 -13.39
CA GLY A 29 5.95 -18.61 -12.29
C GLY A 29 6.42 -17.34 -11.60
N THR A 30 6.41 -17.34 -10.27
CA THR A 30 6.96 -16.23 -9.49
C THR A 30 8.37 -15.92 -10.00
N PRO A 31 8.69 -14.67 -10.34
CA PRO A 31 10.02 -14.32 -10.83
C PRO A 31 11.08 -14.71 -9.79
N SER A 32 12.25 -15.17 -10.25
CA SER A 32 13.40 -15.32 -9.35
C SER A 32 13.81 -13.94 -8.84
N PHE A 33 14.37 -13.85 -7.63
CA PHE A 33 14.80 -12.57 -7.07
C PHE A 33 15.81 -11.86 -8.00
N SER A 34 16.76 -12.61 -8.56
CA SER A 34 17.73 -12.07 -9.53
C SER A 34 17.11 -11.51 -10.82
N SER A 35 15.93 -11.97 -11.23
CA SER A 35 15.22 -11.46 -12.41
C SER A 35 14.47 -10.15 -12.16
N VAL A 36 14.24 -9.79 -10.89
CA VAL A 36 13.64 -8.51 -10.51
C VAL A 36 14.66 -7.39 -10.77
N PRO A 37 14.30 -6.32 -11.50
CA PRO A 37 15.22 -5.25 -11.85
C PRO A 37 15.68 -4.51 -10.60
N GLU A 38 16.96 -4.18 -10.55
CA GLU A 38 17.50 -3.30 -9.52
C GLU A 38 17.35 -1.86 -9.96
N ALA A 39 16.85 -1.02 -9.04
CA ALA A 39 16.67 0.39 -9.30
C ALA A 39 17.22 1.23 -8.14
N ARG A 40 17.79 2.37 -8.51
CA ARG A 40 18.20 3.38 -7.54
C ARG A 40 17.03 4.29 -7.26
N VAL A 41 16.49 4.20 -6.05
CA VAL A 41 15.56 5.20 -5.52
C VAL A 41 16.40 6.22 -4.76
N PRO A 42 16.35 7.51 -5.13
CA PRO A 42 17.08 8.54 -4.41
C PRO A 42 16.67 8.52 -2.93
N GLU A 43 17.63 8.79 -2.05
CA GLU A 43 17.29 9.12 -0.67
C GLU A 43 16.43 10.39 -0.64
N MET A 44 15.55 10.47 0.35
CA MET A 44 14.73 11.66 0.49
C MET A 44 15.62 12.87 0.80
N LEU A 45 15.25 14.03 0.25
CA LEU A 45 15.96 15.28 0.46
C LEU A 45 16.17 15.53 1.97
N HIS A 46 17.39 15.92 2.33
CA HIS A 46 17.75 16.13 3.72
C HIS A 46 17.46 17.59 4.12
N PRO A 47 16.76 17.89 5.25
CA PRO A 47 16.36 19.26 5.61
C PRO A 47 17.49 20.30 5.63
N LYS A 48 18.73 19.89 5.93
CA LYS A 48 19.93 20.75 5.89
C LYS A 48 20.24 21.35 4.52
N ASP A 49 19.79 20.70 3.44
CA ASP A 49 20.04 21.11 2.06
C ASP A 49 18.86 21.94 1.50
N ALA A 50 17.89 22.28 2.35
CA ALA A 50 16.74 23.07 1.97
C ALA A 50 17.15 24.50 1.60
N PRO A 51 16.58 25.09 0.53
CA PRO A 51 16.77 26.50 0.26
C PRO A 51 16.15 27.35 1.37
N ASP A 52 16.68 28.56 1.59
CA ASP A 52 16.15 29.47 2.61
C ASP A 52 14.70 29.87 2.35
N THR A 53 14.28 29.97 1.08
CA THR A 53 12.91 30.26 0.66
C THR A 53 12.62 29.76 -0.75
N ILE A 54 11.34 29.51 -1.03
CA ILE A 54 10.82 29.23 -2.37
C ILE A 54 9.90 30.39 -2.78
N PRO A 55 10.17 31.06 -3.92
CA PRO A 55 9.30 32.06 -4.52
C PRO A 55 7.84 31.59 -4.61
N ALA A 56 6.92 32.52 -4.35
CA ALA A 56 5.50 32.28 -4.46
C ALA A 56 5.12 31.82 -5.88
N GLY A 57 4.28 30.79 -5.97
CA GLY A 57 3.70 30.33 -7.24
C GLY A 57 4.41 29.13 -7.87
N GLU A 58 5.55 28.68 -7.34
CA GLU A 58 6.14 27.41 -7.75
C GLU A 58 5.25 26.23 -7.33
N ARG A 59 5.05 25.29 -8.25
CA ARG A 59 4.14 24.15 -8.07
C ARG A 59 4.74 22.87 -8.66
N VAL A 60 4.32 21.74 -8.10
CA VAL A 60 4.57 20.40 -8.62
C VAL A 60 3.25 19.82 -9.13
N GLU A 61 3.30 19.14 -10.27
CA GLU A 61 2.12 18.56 -10.90
C GLU A 61 1.43 17.55 -9.95
N GLY A 62 0.11 17.69 -9.80
CA GLY A 62 -0.69 16.81 -8.95
C GLY A 62 -0.44 17.00 -7.44
N VAL A 63 0.18 18.12 -7.02
CA VAL A 63 0.26 18.53 -5.62
C VAL A 63 -0.54 19.82 -5.44
N ARG A 64 -1.51 19.78 -4.53
CA ARG A 64 -2.29 20.95 -4.11
C ARG A 64 -1.92 21.32 -2.68
N VAL A 65 -1.73 22.62 -2.46
CA VAL A 65 -1.47 23.18 -1.14
C VAL A 65 -2.69 24.02 -0.79
N ASP A 66 -3.53 23.51 0.12
CA ASP A 66 -4.69 24.27 0.57
C ASP A 66 -4.28 25.22 1.70
N GLY A 67 -4.88 26.41 1.68
CA GLY A 67 -4.66 27.41 2.72
C GLY A 67 -4.95 26.90 4.13
N THR A 68 -4.59 27.71 5.12
CA THR A 68 -4.65 27.39 6.55
C THR A 68 -5.93 26.68 6.96
N MET A 69 -5.81 25.45 7.47
CA MET A 69 -6.98 24.66 7.93
C MET A 69 -7.65 25.25 9.19
N PHE A 70 -6.94 26.08 9.96
CA PHE A 70 -7.40 26.60 11.24
C PHE A 70 -7.54 28.13 11.22
N LYS A 71 -8.73 28.63 11.61
CA LYS A 71 -8.94 30.07 11.86
C LYS A 71 -8.16 30.46 13.12
N GLY A 72 -7.16 31.32 12.99
CA GLY A 72 -6.49 31.96 14.16
C GLY A 72 -4.98 32.10 14.07
N ALA A 73 -4.30 31.28 13.28
CA ALA A 73 -2.90 31.45 12.83
C ALA A 73 -2.58 30.33 11.82
N PRO A 74 -1.75 30.55 10.79
CA PRO A 74 -1.23 29.50 9.92
C PRO A 74 -0.29 28.59 10.73
N THR A 75 -0.83 27.71 11.56
CA THR A 75 -0.03 26.69 12.25
C THR A 75 0.19 25.48 11.35
N PHE A 76 -0.78 25.18 10.49
CA PHE A 76 -0.74 24.04 9.59
C PHE A 76 -1.27 24.36 8.19
N THR A 77 -0.64 23.74 7.20
CA THR A 77 -1.03 23.76 5.79
C THR A 77 -1.32 22.35 5.32
N ALA A 78 -2.41 22.18 4.58
CA ALA A 78 -2.75 20.93 3.93
C ALA A 78 -1.91 20.77 2.67
N VAL A 79 -1.28 19.61 2.50
CA VAL A 79 -0.73 19.19 1.21
C VAL A 79 -1.49 17.96 0.74
N GLN A 80 -2.18 18.09 -0.39
CA GLN A 80 -2.94 17.04 -1.04
C GLN A 80 -2.24 16.58 -2.31
N ALA A 81 -2.36 15.29 -2.62
CA ALA A 81 -1.81 14.66 -3.80
C ALA A 81 -2.95 14.10 -4.68
N ASP A 82 -2.95 14.47 -5.95
CA ASP A 82 -4.00 14.12 -6.91
C ASP A 82 -3.57 13.00 -7.87
N GLY A 83 -4.57 12.33 -8.46
CA GLY A 83 -4.33 11.33 -9.52
C GLY A 83 -3.63 10.09 -9.00
N GLY A 84 -4.02 9.62 -7.81
CA GLY A 84 -3.44 8.42 -7.17
C GLY A 84 -2.04 8.63 -6.59
N ARG A 85 -1.57 9.88 -6.50
CA ARG A 85 -0.26 10.19 -5.91
C ARG A 85 -0.26 9.96 -4.39
N CYS A 86 0.88 9.52 -3.89
CA CYS A 86 1.18 9.40 -2.47
C CYS A 86 2.16 10.50 -2.07
N VAL A 87 1.87 11.25 -1.00
CA VAL A 87 2.76 12.28 -0.47
C VAL A 87 3.35 11.88 0.89
N SER A 88 4.64 12.13 1.06
CA SER A 88 5.39 11.98 2.31
C SER A 88 6.17 13.26 2.59
N VAL A 89 6.25 13.66 3.86
CA VAL A 89 6.89 14.91 4.29
C VAL A 89 7.93 14.58 5.35
N GLY A 90 9.11 15.21 5.25
CA GLY A 90 10.19 14.97 6.19
C GLY A 90 10.91 13.64 5.93
N ALA A 91 12.11 13.49 6.49
CA ALA A 91 12.83 12.23 6.42
C ALA A 91 12.01 11.12 7.10
N ILE A 92 11.75 10.04 6.37
CA ILE A 92 11.04 8.87 6.89
C ILE A 92 11.97 8.19 7.90
N PRO A 93 11.56 8.01 9.17
CA PRO A 93 12.41 7.40 10.17
C PRO A 93 12.87 6.01 9.73
N PRO A 94 14.10 5.59 10.07
CA PRO A 94 14.60 4.27 9.73
C PRO A 94 13.61 3.18 10.14
N GLY A 95 13.17 2.40 9.16
CA GLY A 95 12.29 1.26 9.39
C GLY A 95 10.80 1.58 9.55
N VAL A 96 10.38 2.81 9.29
CA VAL A 96 8.99 3.11 8.98
C VAL A 96 8.80 2.85 7.48
N PRO A 97 7.80 2.07 7.05
CA PRO A 97 7.54 1.87 5.64
C PRO A 97 7.23 3.21 4.97
N PRO A 98 7.75 3.46 3.76
CA PRO A 98 7.56 4.73 3.06
C PRO A 98 6.16 4.86 2.42
N SER A 99 5.13 4.47 3.16
CA SER A 99 3.75 4.58 2.76
C SER A 99 3.32 6.03 2.86
N GLY A 100 3.24 6.73 1.72
CA GLY A 100 2.67 8.06 1.67
C GLY A 100 1.16 8.07 1.96
N SER A 101 0.61 9.26 2.05
CA SER A 101 -0.85 9.50 2.18
C SER A 101 -1.35 10.29 0.97
N ALA A 102 -2.65 10.30 0.69
CA ALA A 102 -3.20 11.24 -0.30
C ALA A 102 -3.21 12.68 0.23
N ALA A 103 -3.19 12.86 1.55
CA ALA A 103 -3.11 14.18 2.18
C ALA A 103 -2.28 14.12 3.46
N THR A 104 -1.60 15.23 3.75
CA THR A 104 -0.85 15.42 4.99
C THR A 104 -0.96 16.85 5.48
N SER A 105 -0.87 17.04 6.79
CA SER A 105 -0.90 18.35 7.43
C SER A 105 0.50 18.68 7.92
N ILE A 106 1.03 19.82 7.47
CA ILE A 106 2.42 20.21 7.71
C ILE A 106 2.42 21.47 8.55
N ARG A 107 3.24 21.48 9.61
CA ARG A 107 3.44 22.69 10.42
C ARG A 107 4.13 23.76 9.57
N VAL A 108 3.53 24.95 9.52
CA VAL A 108 4.12 26.11 8.84
C VAL A 108 5.31 26.61 9.66
N GLY A 109 6.46 26.81 9.02
CA GLY A 109 7.64 27.32 9.71
C GLY A 109 8.94 27.38 8.92
N GLY A 110 9.00 26.75 7.74
CA GLY A 110 10.19 26.79 6.89
C GLY A 110 10.02 25.97 5.62
N VAL A 111 11.15 25.63 5.00
CA VAL A 111 11.22 24.76 3.84
C VAL A 111 11.45 23.31 4.28
N LEU A 112 10.59 22.42 3.81
CA LEU A 112 10.57 21.01 4.20
C LEU A 112 10.72 20.10 2.98
N PRO A 113 11.39 18.94 3.10
CA PRO A 113 11.45 17.98 2.02
C PRO A 113 10.08 17.29 1.86
N LEU A 114 9.68 17.13 0.61
CA LEU A 114 8.43 16.53 0.17
C LEU A 114 8.77 15.45 -0.85
N ARG A 115 8.22 14.25 -0.69
CA ARG A 115 8.28 13.18 -1.70
C ARG A 115 6.88 12.89 -2.20
N VAL A 116 6.74 12.83 -3.51
CA VAL A 116 5.49 12.50 -4.20
C VAL A 116 5.74 11.29 -5.08
N GLU A 117 5.01 10.22 -4.83
CA GLU A 117 5.12 8.98 -5.60
C GLU A 117 3.84 8.75 -6.39
N ARG A 118 3.96 8.17 -7.59
CA ARG A 118 2.83 7.75 -8.42
C ARG A 118 3.12 6.43 -9.10
N LEU A 119 2.23 5.46 -8.92
CA LEU A 119 2.23 4.27 -9.75
C LEU A 119 1.66 4.60 -11.14
N VAL A 120 2.42 4.30 -12.19
CA VAL A 120 2.05 4.55 -13.59
C VAL A 120 1.97 3.23 -14.34
N GLU A 121 0.75 2.74 -14.56
CA GLU A 121 0.50 1.57 -15.39
C GLU A 121 0.40 1.99 -16.85
N ARG A 122 1.35 1.55 -17.69
CA ARG A 122 1.36 1.91 -19.12
C ARG A 122 0.53 0.95 -19.94
N LYS A 123 0.75 -0.34 -19.71
CA LYS A 123 0.09 -1.47 -20.39
C LYS A 123 -0.04 -2.61 -19.40
N PRO A 124 -0.87 -3.63 -19.67
CA PRO A 124 -0.98 -4.79 -18.78
C PRO A 124 0.39 -5.43 -18.51
N GLY A 125 0.83 -5.40 -17.25
CA GLY A 125 2.11 -5.94 -16.80
C GLY A 125 3.33 -5.01 -16.97
N GLU A 126 3.15 -3.81 -17.50
CA GLU A 126 4.18 -2.77 -17.59
C GLU A 126 3.80 -1.59 -16.69
N ALA A 127 4.55 -1.42 -15.60
CA ALA A 127 4.35 -0.32 -14.67
C ALA A 127 5.68 0.36 -14.30
N GLU A 128 5.60 1.64 -13.96
CA GLU A 128 6.70 2.43 -13.42
C GLU A 128 6.26 3.10 -12.13
N LEU A 129 7.19 3.27 -11.19
CA LEU A 129 7.00 4.16 -10.05
C LEU A 129 7.68 5.49 -10.37
N GLU A 130 6.88 6.53 -10.54
CA GLU A 130 7.36 7.91 -10.66
C GLU A 130 7.55 8.49 -9.26
N ILE A 131 8.75 8.96 -8.96
CA ILE A 131 9.15 9.53 -7.67
C ILE A 131 9.62 10.96 -7.94
N VAL A 132 8.92 11.93 -7.35
CA VAL A 132 9.28 13.34 -7.41
C VAL A 132 9.67 13.79 -6.01
N ASP A 133 10.93 14.18 -5.86
CA ASP A 133 11.38 14.86 -4.64
C ASP A 133 11.32 16.37 -4.86
N ALA A 134 10.79 17.05 -3.86
CA ALA A 134 10.51 18.47 -3.91
C ALA A 134 10.76 19.14 -2.56
N TRP A 135 10.85 20.46 -2.58
CA TRP A 135 10.87 21.32 -1.41
C TRP A 135 9.51 21.99 -1.27
N PHE A 136 8.95 22.00 -0.07
CA PHE A 136 7.72 22.71 0.28
C PHE A 136 8.04 23.88 1.21
N ASP A 137 7.74 25.13 0.84
CA ASP A 137 7.87 26.30 1.71
C ASP A 137 6.52 26.63 2.33
N GLY A 138 6.39 26.39 3.63
CA GLY A 138 5.15 26.66 4.36
C GLY A 138 4.74 28.13 4.37
N ARG A 139 5.68 29.08 4.17
CA ARG A 139 5.41 30.52 4.22
C ARG A 139 4.79 31.03 2.92
N THR A 140 5.25 30.52 1.78
CA THR A 140 4.76 30.90 0.44
C THR A 140 3.78 29.90 -0.14
N SER A 141 3.50 28.79 0.58
CA SER A 141 2.68 27.68 0.11
C SER A 141 3.12 27.12 -1.25
N SER A 142 4.40 27.24 -1.55
CA SER A 142 4.98 26.88 -2.85
C SER A 142 5.76 25.59 -2.77
N VAL A 143 5.75 24.84 -3.87
CA VAL A 143 6.41 23.53 -3.98
C VAL A 143 7.37 23.58 -5.17
N ARG A 144 8.66 23.41 -4.91
CA ARG A 144 9.73 23.36 -5.92
C ARG A 144 10.18 21.93 -6.16
N GLN A 145 10.05 21.44 -7.38
CA GLN A 145 10.65 20.16 -7.76
C GLN A 145 12.19 20.23 -7.68
N ALA A 146 12.81 19.26 -7.03
CA ALA A 146 14.26 19.10 -6.98
C ALA A 146 14.74 18.01 -7.94
N THR A 147 14.10 16.84 -7.92
CA THR A 147 14.43 15.73 -8.82
C THR A 147 13.20 14.89 -9.16
N SER A 148 13.26 14.20 -10.29
CA SER A 148 12.25 13.23 -10.71
C SER A 148 12.94 11.97 -11.21
N THR A 149 12.50 10.81 -10.72
CA THR A 149 13.03 9.50 -11.06
C THR A 149 11.88 8.59 -11.47
N ARG A 150 12.08 7.77 -12.51
CA ARG A 150 11.14 6.72 -12.90
C ARG A 150 11.79 5.36 -12.71
N VAL A 151 11.15 4.52 -11.91
CA VAL A 151 11.64 3.19 -11.57
C VAL A 151 10.81 2.15 -12.32
N PRO A 152 11.39 1.35 -13.22
CA PRO A 152 10.67 0.26 -13.87
C PRO A 152 10.29 -0.80 -12.83
N LEU A 153 9.06 -1.29 -12.93
CA LEU A 153 8.55 -2.32 -12.03
C LEU A 153 8.32 -3.63 -12.77
N THR A 154 8.56 -4.74 -12.06
CA THR A 154 8.26 -6.09 -12.55
C THR A 154 7.06 -6.66 -11.83
N VAL A 155 6.24 -7.41 -12.57
CA VAL A 155 5.10 -8.15 -12.01
C VAL A 155 5.62 -9.25 -11.06
N LEU A 156 5.23 -9.19 -9.79
CA LEU A 156 5.50 -10.23 -8.81
C LEU A 156 4.39 -11.28 -8.78
N ALA A 157 3.13 -10.83 -8.86
CA ALA A 157 1.97 -11.70 -8.88
C ALA A 157 0.81 -11.07 -9.65
N LYS A 158 -0.03 -11.92 -10.23
CA LYS A 158 -1.32 -11.55 -10.83
C LYS A 158 -2.44 -12.16 -10.00
N GLY A 159 -3.46 -11.36 -9.76
CA GLY A 159 -4.65 -11.73 -9.01
C GLY A 159 -5.91 -11.69 -9.84
N PRO A 160 -7.05 -11.84 -9.18
CA PRO A 160 -8.33 -11.76 -9.85
C PRO A 160 -8.62 -10.32 -10.32
N ALA A 161 -9.62 -10.17 -11.20
CA ALA A 161 -9.98 -8.87 -11.82
C ALA A 161 -8.80 -8.12 -12.48
N SER A 162 -7.82 -8.87 -13.01
CA SER A 162 -6.58 -8.32 -13.59
C SER A 162 -5.73 -7.50 -12.61
N TYR A 163 -5.89 -7.72 -11.30
CA TYR A 163 -5.07 -7.06 -10.30
C TYR A 163 -3.62 -7.53 -10.38
N VAL A 164 -2.66 -6.63 -10.24
CA VAL A 164 -1.23 -6.94 -10.39
C VAL A 164 -0.46 -6.35 -9.22
N VAL A 165 0.41 -7.15 -8.62
CA VAL A 165 1.38 -6.70 -7.60
C VAL A 165 2.73 -6.59 -8.28
N TYR A 166 3.42 -5.48 -8.03
CA TYR A 166 4.67 -5.13 -8.67
C TYR A 166 5.83 -5.07 -7.67
N GLY A 167 7.06 -5.04 -8.17
CA GLY A 167 8.22 -4.75 -7.35
C GLY A 167 9.52 -4.52 -8.12
N PHE A 168 10.53 -4.09 -7.39
CA PHE A 168 11.90 -3.85 -7.85
C PHE A 168 12.89 -4.10 -6.71
N ARG A 169 14.18 -4.30 -7.01
CA ARG A 169 15.24 -4.43 -6.01
C ARG A 169 15.86 -3.08 -5.68
N LYS A 170 16.14 -2.87 -4.40
CA LYS A 170 16.95 -1.75 -3.89
C LYS A 170 18.01 -2.32 -2.96
N GLY A 171 19.19 -2.64 -3.51
CA GLY A 171 20.21 -3.38 -2.78
C GLY A 171 19.67 -4.75 -2.31
N ASP A 172 19.74 -4.99 -1.00
CA ASP A 172 19.29 -6.22 -0.34
C ASP A 172 17.78 -6.23 0.01
N GLU A 173 17.02 -5.22 -0.43
CA GLU A 173 15.58 -5.15 -0.21
C GLU A 173 14.79 -5.42 -1.49
N LEU A 174 13.69 -6.18 -1.37
CA LEU A 174 12.63 -6.22 -2.36
C LEU A 174 11.61 -5.13 -2.03
N GLN A 175 11.48 -4.13 -2.90
CA GLN A 175 10.46 -3.10 -2.79
C GLN A 175 9.18 -3.59 -3.47
N VAL A 176 8.15 -3.87 -2.68
CA VAL A 176 6.84 -4.32 -3.13
C VAL A 176 5.93 -3.11 -3.32
N VAL A 177 5.27 -3.03 -4.47
CA VAL A 177 4.31 -1.97 -4.82
C VAL A 177 2.95 -2.60 -5.10
N ILE A 178 1.96 -2.25 -4.27
CA ILE A 178 0.59 -2.79 -4.33
C ILE A 178 -0.35 -1.64 -4.75
N PRO A 179 -0.99 -1.70 -5.93
CA PRO A 179 -1.92 -0.66 -6.38
C PRO A 179 -3.11 -0.53 -5.43
N SER A 180 -3.58 0.68 -5.18
CA SER A 180 -4.75 0.92 -4.34
C SER A 180 -5.75 1.81 -5.05
N GLN A 181 -7.03 1.41 -5.04
CA GLN A 181 -8.13 2.24 -5.50
C GLN A 181 -8.81 2.99 -4.35
N ASP A 182 -8.63 2.51 -3.12
CA ASP A 182 -9.24 3.01 -1.89
C ASP A 182 -8.23 2.84 -0.74
N ARG A 183 -8.67 2.48 0.46
CA ARG A 183 -7.83 2.13 1.60
C ARG A 183 -7.35 0.67 1.52
N ILE A 184 -6.04 0.46 1.65
CA ILE A 184 -5.44 -0.85 1.90
C ILE A 184 -4.87 -0.85 3.32
N GLY A 185 -5.30 -1.83 4.13
CA GLY A 185 -4.65 -2.16 5.40
C GLY A 185 -3.53 -3.16 5.16
N TYR A 186 -2.47 -3.10 5.96
CA TYR A 186 -1.35 -4.03 5.84
C TYR A 186 -0.71 -4.38 7.17
N VAL A 187 0.00 -5.51 7.19
CA VAL A 187 0.91 -5.94 8.25
C VAL A 187 2.30 -6.06 7.63
N ASP A 188 3.24 -5.27 8.13
CA ASP A 188 4.61 -5.24 7.62
C ASP A 188 5.46 -6.41 8.17
N PRO A 189 6.72 -6.58 7.71
CA PRO A 189 7.61 -7.66 8.20
C PRO A 189 7.94 -7.61 9.69
N ARG A 190 7.63 -6.50 10.37
CA ARG A 190 7.85 -6.29 11.80
C ARG A 190 6.58 -6.53 12.60
N GLY A 191 5.48 -6.92 11.95
CA GLY A 191 4.16 -7.09 12.56
C GLY A 191 3.44 -5.76 12.82
N GLN A 192 3.92 -4.65 12.28
CA GLN A 192 3.24 -3.36 12.43
C GLN A 192 2.05 -3.29 11.48
N ILE A 193 0.92 -2.87 12.03
CA ILE A 193 -0.31 -2.65 11.27
C ILE A 193 -0.32 -1.21 10.77
N GLY A 194 -0.57 -1.05 9.47
CA GLY A 194 -0.70 0.26 8.85
C GLY A 194 -1.80 0.30 7.81
N PHE A 195 -2.01 1.47 7.24
CA PHE A 195 -2.90 1.65 6.10
C PHE A 195 -2.34 2.68 5.12
N THR A 196 -2.68 2.54 3.85
CA THR A 196 -2.48 3.58 2.82
C THR A 196 -3.84 4.13 2.38
N GLN A 197 -3.86 5.42 2.03
CA GLN A 197 -5.04 6.13 1.50
C GLN A 197 -4.73 6.85 0.18
N CYS A 198 -3.64 6.47 -0.49
CA CYS A 198 -3.27 6.97 -1.80
C CYS A 198 -3.26 5.85 -2.84
N GLY A 199 -2.84 6.11 -4.08
CA GLY A 199 -2.97 5.17 -5.19
C GLY A 199 -2.09 3.92 -5.13
N HIS A 200 -1.19 3.79 -4.15
CA HIS A 200 -0.42 2.57 -3.93
C HIS A 200 0.10 2.45 -2.49
N LEU A 201 0.53 1.24 -2.15
CA LEU A 201 1.35 0.91 -0.98
C LEU A 201 2.76 0.54 -1.47
N ARG A 202 3.80 1.07 -0.82
CA ARG A 202 5.20 0.67 -1.08
C ARG A 202 5.90 0.24 0.20
N ILE A 203 6.35 -1.02 0.25
CA ILE A 203 7.02 -1.60 1.43
C ILE A 203 8.26 -2.37 1.00
N GLY A 204 9.35 -2.19 1.76
CA GLY A 204 10.57 -2.97 1.60
C GLY A 204 10.53 -4.27 2.41
N LEU A 205 10.93 -5.37 1.78
CA LEU A 205 11.19 -6.66 2.42
C LEU A 205 12.70 -6.90 2.45
N ASP A 206 13.28 -7.01 3.64
CA ASP A 206 14.69 -7.37 3.81
C ASP A 206 14.90 -8.83 3.39
N THR A 207 15.62 -9.02 2.29
CA THR A 207 15.87 -10.35 1.71
C THR A 207 17.02 -11.10 2.40
N THR A 208 17.71 -10.45 3.33
CA THR A 208 18.79 -11.01 4.14
C THR A 208 18.32 -11.43 5.54
N ALA A 209 17.08 -11.11 5.91
CA ALA A 209 16.49 -11.45 7.19
C ALA A 209 16.52 -12.98 7.44
N LYS A 210 17.08 -13.39 8.59
CA LYS A 210 17.24 -14.81 8.97
C LYS A 210 15.93 -15.59 9.00
N ASN A 211 14.83 -14.93 9.39
CA ASN A 211 13.51 -15.54 9.52
C ASN A 211 12.64 -15.30 8.29
N GLY A 212 13.22 -14.76 7.21
CA GLY A 212 12.47 -14.18 6.10
C GLY A 212 11.78 -12.87 6.48
N ALA A 213 11.08 -12.31 5.51
CA ALA A 213 10.23 -11.14 5.65
C ALA A 213 8.89 -11.42 4.95
N MET A 214 7.78 -10.97 5.53
CA MET A 214 6.45 -11.16 4.98
C MET A 214 5.66 -9.86 5.08
N LEU A 215 4.94 -9.54 4.02
CA LEU A 215 3.94 -8.50 3.93
C LEU A 215 2.59 -9.16 3.66
N MET A 216 1.59 -8.80 4.46
CA MET A 216 0.19 -9.10 4.19
C MET A 216 -0.54 -7.78 3.98
N ALA A 217 -1.32 -7.67 2.91
CA ALA A 217 -2.14 -6.50 2.64
C ALA A 217 -3.55 -6.93 2.25
N ALA A 218 -4.54 -6.15 2.68
CA ALA A 218 -5.94 -6.38 2.35
C ALA A 218 -6.62 -5.05 2.02
N GLY A 219 -7.50 -5.08 1.03
CA GLY A 219 -8.24 -3.90 0.62
C GLY A 219 -9.43 -4.27 -0.25
N ARG A 220 -10.06 -3.26 -0.82
CA ARG A 220 -11.19 -3.46 -1.73
C ARG A 220 -10.86 -2.92 -3.10
N ILE A 221 -11.31 -3.63 -4.13
CA ILE A 221 -11.18 -3.20 -5.52
C ILE A 221 -12.54 -3.15 -6.20
N GLN A 222 -12.70 -2.20 -7.09
CA GLN A 222 -13.83 -2.14 -8.00
C GLN A 222 -13.69 -3.25 -9.03
N THR A 223 -14.72 -4.08 -9.12
CA THR A 223 -14.82 -5.14 -10.11
C THR A 223 -16.00 -4.85 -11.01
N LYS A 224 -15.77 -4.98 -12.33
CA LYS A 224 -16.89 -5.05 -13.28
C LYS A 224 -17.36 -6.49 -13.26
N ARG A 225 -18.52 -6.75 -12.66
CA ARG A 225 -19.13 -8.06 -12.77
C ARG A 225 -19.49 -8.27 -14.23
N ALA A 226 -18.94 -9.31 -14.86
CA ALA A 226 -19.44 -9.72 -16.17
C ALA A 226 -20.93 -10.03 -15.98
N GLN A 227 -21.81 -9.19 -16.55
CA GLN A 227 -23.23 -9.50 -16.58
C GLN A 227 -23.33 -10.84 -17.29
N ARG A 228 -23.79 -11.86 -16.55
CA ARG A 228 -24.17 -13.12 -17.18
C ARG A 228 -25.25 -12.75 -18.19
N PRO A 229 -25.06 -12.98 -19.50
CA PRO A 229 -26.06 -12.62 -20.48
C PRO A 229 -27.37 -13.29 -20.06
N ALA A 230 -28.35 -12.49 -19.64
CA ALA A 230 -29.67 -13.00 -19.39
C ALA A 230 -30.19 -13.51 -20.75
N PRO A 231 -30.82 -14.69 -20.82
CA PRO A 231 -31.47 -15.12 -22.06
C PRO A 231 -32.54 -14.08 -22.41
N SER A 232 -32.23 -13.21 -23.37
CA SER A 232 -33.13 -12.17 -23.84
C SER A 232 -34.10 -12.78 -24.85
N PHE A 233 -35.36 -12.98 -24.44
CA PHE A 233 -36.43 -13.39 -25.35
C PHE A 233 -37.03 -12.22 -26.15
N HIS A 234 -36.48 -11.00 -26.00
CA HIS A 234 -36.95 -9.81 -26.69
C HIS A 234 -35.80 -9.05 -27.39
N PRO A 235 -35.92 -8.74 -28.69
CA PRO A 235 -34.86 -8.13 -29.50
C PRO A 235 -34.60 -6.63 -29.23
N GLN A 236 -35.14 -6.05 -28.16
CA GLN A 236 -35.03 -4.61 -27.86
C GLN A 236 -34.58 -4.28 -26.42
N SER A 237 -34.00 -5.24 -25.68
CA SER A 237 -33.49 -4.92 -24.34
C SER A 237 -32.28 -4.00 -24.42
N GLN A 238 -32.46 -2.76 -23.96
CA GLN A 238 -31.40 -1.77 -23.75
C GLN A 238 -30.33 -2.34 -22.81
N ALA A 239 -29.05 -2.13 -23.13
CA ALA A 239 -27.94 -2.58 -22.30
C ALA A 239 -28.04 -1.95 -20.91
N VAL A 240 -28.36 -2.74 -19.89
CA VAL A 240 -28.32 -2.31 -18.50
C VAL A 240 -26.85 -2.05 -18.14
N PRO A 241 -26.50 -0.88 -17.55
CA PRO A 241 -25.12 -0.60 -17.14
C PRO A 241 -24.58 -1.72 -16.24
N ALA A 242 -23.33 -2.12 -16.44
CA ALA A 242 -22.71 -3.14 -15.58
C ALA A 242 -22.60 -2.60 -14.14
N ASP A 243 -23.21 -3.29 -13.18
CA ASP A 243 -23.06 -2.98 -11.76
C ASP A 243 -21.60 -3.14 -11.34
N THR A 244 -21.01 -2.04 -10.87
CA THR A 244 -19.66 -2.05 -10.30
C THR A 244 -19.76 -2.47 -8.84
N THR A 245 -19.14 -3.60 -8.50
CA THR A 245 -19.17 -4.13 -7.13
C THR A 245 -17.79 -4.06 -6.47
N MET A 246 -17.74 -3.65 -5.21
CA MET A 246 -16.51 -3.63 -4.40
C MET A 246 -16.26 -4.99 -3.76
N ARG A 247 -15.18 -5.68 -4.14
CA ARG A 247 -14.79 -6.98 -3.57
C ARG A 247 -13.52 -6.89 -2.74
N ALA A 248 -13.44 -7.64 -1.65
CA ALA A 248 -12.25 -7.69 -0.80
C ALA A 248 -11.16 -8.58 -1.40
N LEU A 249 -9.93 -8.08 -1.44
CA LEU A 249 -8.74 -8.72 -1.97
C LEU A 249 -7.68 -8.85 -0.88
N GLN A 250 -6.95 -9.95 -0.89
CA GLN A 250 -5.80 -10.21 -0.05
C GLN A 250 -4.55 -10.41 -0.91
N VAL A 251 -3.45 -9.78 -0.48
CA VAL A 251 -2.12 -9.91 -1.05
C VAL A 251 -1.19 -10.44 0.02
N THR A 252 -0.39 -11.44 -0.32
CA THR A 252 0.71 -11.92 0.51
C THR A 252 1.98 -11.92 -0.30
N VAL A 253 3.03 -11.26 0.20
CA VAL A 253 4.36 -11.31 -0.41
C VAL A 253 5.36 -11.68 0.67
N SER A 254 6.22 -12.65 0.40
CA SER A 254 7.28 -13.04 1.33
C SER A 254 8.60 -13.32 0.63
N THR A 255 9.67 -13.07 1.35
CA THR A 255 11.03 -13.42 0.98
C THR A 255 11.59 -14.32 2.07
N SER A 256 12.24 -15.42 1.68
CA SER A 256 12.96 -16.28 2.62
C SER A 256 14.31 -16.67 2.03
N ARG A 257 15.26 -17.06 2.89
CA ARG A 257 16.58 -17.49 2.43
C ARG A 257 17.05 -18.63 3.29
N THR A 258 17.32 -19.78 2.67
CA THR A 258 18.01 -20.89 3.35
C THR A 258 19.51 -20.84 3.07
N LYS A 259 20.31 -21.48 3.92
CA LYS A 259 21.78 -21.58 3.72
C LYS A 259 22.17 -22.28 2.42
N ARG A 260 21.25 -23.04 1.80
CA ARG A 260 21.49 -23.82 0.59
C ARG A 260 21.17 -23.03 -0.68
N GLU A 261 20.32 -22.02 -0.58
CA GLU A 261 19.94 -21.19 -1.73
C GLU A 261 20.97 -20.11 -2.01
N ARG A 262 21.27 -19.92 -3.30
CA ARG A 262 22.18 -18.85 -3.75
C ARG A 262 21.50 -17.48 -3.72
N GLU A 263 20.18 -17.45 -3.88
CA GLU A 263 19.35 -16.25 -3.89
C GLU A 263 18.15 -16.41 -2.93
N PRO A 264 17.56 -15.31 -2.43
CA PRO A 264 16.31 -15.35 -1.68
C PRO A 264 15.18 -15.97 -2.50
N LEU A 265 14.40 -16.86 -1.89
CA LEU A 265 13.14 -17.32 -2.45
C LEU A 265 12.09 -16.23 -2.29
N LEU A 266 11.42 -15.93 -3.39
CA LEU A 266 10.30 -15.00 -3.45
C LEU A 266 9.00 -15.77 -3.62
N SER A 267 7.99 -15.43 -2.82
CA SER A 267 6.61 -15.88 -3.01
C SER A 267 5.68 -14.67 -3.01
N ALA A 268 4.76 -14.60 -3.96
CA ALA A 268 3.75 -13.57 -4.03
C ALA A 268 2.43 -14.19 -4.48
N SER A 269 1.34 -13.87 -3.79
CA SER A 269 -0.01 -14.33 -4.12
C SER A 269 -1.03 -13.22 -3.94
N VAL A 270 -2.08 -13.31 -4.74
CA VAL A 270 -3.20 -12.38 -4.72
C VAL A 270 -4.49 -13.18 -4.88
N GLY A 271 -5.43 -13.02 -3.97
CA GLY A 271 -6.70 -13.75 -3.96
C GLY A 271 -7.87 -12.89 -3.50
N TRP A 272 -9.09 -13.43 -3.65
CA TRP A 272 -10.26 -12.87 -2.99
C TRP A 272 -10.19 -13.21 -1.50
N ALA A 273 -10.46 -12.23 -0.63
CA ALA A 273 -10.52 -12.47 0.81
C ALA A 273 -11.84 -13.15 1.23
N GLU A 274 -12.88 -13.09 0.39
CA GLU A 274 -14.23 -13.61 0.66
C GLU A 274 -14.37 -15.11 0.41
N ASP A 275 -13.49 -15.70 -0.40
CA ASP A 275 -13.62 -17.10 -0.82
C ASP A 275 -13.13 -18.09 0.28
N ASP A 276 -12.63 -17.58 1.41
CA ASP A 276 -12.33 -18.35 2.63
C ASP A 276 -13.58 -18.50 3.52
N GLU A 277 -14.65 -19.11 3.00
CA GLU A 277 -15.90 -19.38 3.75
C GLU A 277 -15.74 -20.32 4.98
N GLY A 278 -14.51 -20.67 5.38
CA GLY A 278 -14.20 -21.40 6.60
C GLY A 278 -13.79 -20.55 7.80
N VAL A 279 -13.52 -19.25 7.62
CA VAL A 279 -12.99 -18.37 8.70
C VAL A 279 -13.68 -17.00 8.69
N THR A 280 -15.02 -16.96 8.70
CA THR A 280 -15.74 -15.79 9.21
C THR A 280 -15.65 -15.73 10.74
N ALA A 281 -14.44 -15.61 11.26
CA ALA A 281 -14.21 -15.10 12.61
C ALA A 281 -14.23 -13.56 12.55
N GLY A 282 -15.44 -13.01 12.54
CA GLY A 282 -15.77 -11.68 13.07
C GLY A 282 -14.78 -10.53 12.86
N PHE A 283 -14.42 -10.16 11.63
CA PHE A 283 -14.13 -8.76 11.33
C PHE A 283 -15.44 -8.06 10.97
N ARG A 284 -16.32 -7.95 11.97
CA ARG A 284 -17.40 -6.98 11.90
C ARG A 284 -16.72 -5.61 12.05
N ASN A 285 -16.83 -4.77 11.03
CA ASN A 285 -16.43 -3.37 11.10
C ASN A 285 -17.36 -2.63 12.08
N ASP A 286 -17.26 -2.93 13.36
CA ASP A 286 -17.71 -2.07 14.43
C ASP A 286 -16.63 -0.99 14.59
N PHE A 287 -16.43 -0.18 13.55
CA PHE A 287 -15.77 1.11 13.71
C PHE A 287 -16.80 1.97 14.44
N VAL A 288 -16.75 1.86 15.77
CA VAL A 288 -17.55 2.60 16.73
C VAL A 288 -17.49 4.07 16.36
N ASP A 289 -18.65 4.66 16.07
CA ASP A 289 -18.86 6.10 16.17
C ASP A 289 -18.25 6.55 17.50
N ALA A 290 -17.21 7.38 17.45
CA ALA A 290 -16.60 7.91 18.65
C ALA A 290 -17.71 8.47 19.55
N PRO A 291 -17.78 8.08 20.84
CA PRO A 291 -18.81 8.60 21.72
C PRO A 291 -18.73 10.12 21.71
N ASN A 292 -19.88 10.78 21.51
CA ASN A 292 -20.02 12.22 21.74
C ASN A 292 -19.45 12.53 23.13
N VAL A 293 -18.28 13.14 23.17
CA VAL A 293 -17.71 13.69 24.40
C VAL A 293 -18.49 14.98 24.66
N GLU A 294 -19.43 14.93 25.61
CA GLU A 294 -20.05 16.15 26.11
C GLU A 294 -18.98 17.07 26.72
N PRO A 295 -19.07 18.38 26.50
CA PRO A 295 -18.12 19.33 27.08
C PRO A 295 -18.23 19.30 28.60
N ILE A 296 -17.08 19.10 29.26
CA ILE A 296 -16.96 19.28 30.70
C ILE A 296 -17.09 20.78 30.98
N GLU A 297 -18.21 21.19 31.58
CA GLU A 297 -18.34 22.51 32.19
C GLU A 297 -17.37 22.57 33.39
N SER A 298 -16.41 23.48 33.32
CA SER A 298 -15.53 23.82 34.44
C SER A 298 -16.22 24.86 35.32
N GLU A 299 -16.42 24.53 36.61
CA GLU A 299 -16.59 25.51 37.69
C GLU A 299 -15.29 26.28 37.97
#